data_AF-A0A3E2CFF7-F1
#
_entry.id   AF-A0A3E2CFF7-F1
#
_cell.length_a   1.000
_cell.length_b   1.000
_cell.length_c   1.000
_cell.angle_alpha   90.00
_cell.angle_beta   90.00
_cell.angle_gamma   90.00
#
_symmetry.space_group_name_H-M   'P 1'
#
loop_
_entity.id
_entity.type
_entity.pdbx_description
1 polymer ?
#
loop_
_entity_poly.entity_id
_entity_poly.type
_entity_poly.pdbx_seq_one_letter_code
_entity_poly.pdbx_strand_id
1 'polypeptide(L)'
;LNEDILSGKKDANSLVGAEEFDPEIVYFADGVNKITDNAIIDMVAPDGTTFETQFSTQEFPVVTRWILYNADQKVAAFALPGTSRPEGREAARKAGTLIQLNPGETKKFTVHTGIKEK
;
A
#
# COMPACT_ATOMS: atom_id res chain seq x y z
N LEU A 1 -14.54 7.84 11.62
CA LEU A 1 -13.63 7.87 10.45
C LEU A 1 -13.53 6.54 9.72
N ASN A 2 -12.86 5.51 10.26
CA ASN A 2 -12.76 4.20 9.57
C ASN A 2 -14.15 3.61 9.28
N GLU A 3 -15.09 3.70 10.23
CA GLU A 3 -16.48 3.26 10.02
C GLU A 3 -17.23 4.13 8.99
N ASP A 4 -16.98 5.44 8.93
CA ASP A 4 -17.57 6.33 7.92
C ASP A 4 -17.01 6.04 6.51
N ILE A 5 -15.73 5.64 6.42
CA ILE A 5 -15.10 5.21 5.17
C ILE A 5 -15.66 3.86 4.72
N LEU A 6 -15.73 2.88 5.63
CA LEU A 6 -16.28 1.55 5.34
C LEU A 6 -17.78 1.58 5.00
N SER A 7 -18.52 2.55 5.54
CA SER A 7 -19.95 2.76 5.22
C SER A 7 -20.19 3.60 3.96
N GLY A 8 -19.13 4.11 3.31
CA GLY A 8 -19.23 4.92 2.09
C GLY A 8 -19.71 6.36 2.32
N LYS A 9 -19.90 6.77 3.59
CA LYS A 9 -20.23 8.15 3.97
C LYS A 9 -19.06 9.11 3.69
N LYS A 10 -17.83 8.59 3.63
CA LYS A 10 -16.64 9.28 3.13
C LYS A 10 -16.01 8.48 2.00
N ASP A 11 -15.66 9.18 0.92
CA ASP A 11 -14.97 8.58 -0.21
C ASP A 11 -13.48 8.39 0.10
N ALA A 12 -13.05 7.13 0.20
CA ALA A 12 -11.65 6.75 0.43
C ALA A 12 -10.70 7.16 -0.71
N ASN A 13 -11.25 7.52 -1.86
CA ASN A 13 -10.52 7.93 -3.06
C ASN A 13 -10.49 9.44 -3.27
N SER A 14 -11.16 10.23 -2.42
CA SER A 14 -11.21 11.68 -2.52
C SER A 14 -10.48 12.36 -1.36
N LEU A 15 -9.70 13.39 -1.69
CA LEU A 15 -9.06 14.28 -0.71
C LEU A 15 -9.94 15.47 -0.32
N VAL A 16 -11.19 15.54 -0.81
CA VAL A 16 -12.13 16.58 -0.40
C VAL A 16 -12.44 16.40 1.09
N GLY A 17 -12.06 17.37 1.93
CA GLY A 17 -12.17 17.27 3.39
C GLY A 17 -10.98 16.57 4.06
N ALA A 18 -9.83 16.47 3.38
CA ALA A 18 -8.62 15.82 3.89
C ALA A 18 -7.95 16.51 5.09
N GLU A 19 -8.45 17.65 5.56
CA GLU A 19 -8.00 18.29 6.81
C GLU A 19 -8.19 17.37 8.03
N GLU A 20 -9.13 16.43 7.97
CA GLU A 20 -9.31 15.40 9.00
C GLU A 20 -8.26 14.28 8.95
N PHE A 21 -7.37 14.30 7.96
CA PHE A 21 -6.34 13.29 7.70
C PHE A 21 -4.93 13.81 7.96
N ASP A 22 -4.80 15.00 8.56
CA ASP A 22 -3.55 15.58 9.06
C ASP A 22 -3.16 14.93 10.41
N PRO A 23 -1.92 14.40 10.57
CA PRO A 23 -0.83 14.44 9.59
C PRO A 23 -0.95 13.40 8.48
N GLU A 24 -1.44 12.19 8.75
CA GLU A 24 -1.52 11.12 7.74
C GLU A 24 -2.63 10.11 7.98
N ILE A 25 -3.03 9.39 6.92
CA ILE A 25 -3.69 8.09 7.01
C ILE A 25 -2.86 7.02 6.34
N VAL A 26 -2.76 5.87 7.03
CA VAL A 26 -2.18 4.66 6.51
C VAL A 26 -3.22 3.53 6.54
N TYR A 27 -3.46 2.91 5.39
CA TYR A 27 -4.29 1.70 5.27
C TYR A 27 -3.40 0.48 5.08
N PHE A 28 -3.71 -0.60 5.78
CA PHE A 28 -3.03 -1.89 5.66
C PHE A 28 -3.98 -2.93 5.11
N ALA A 29 -3.66 -3.47 3.93
CA ALA A 29 -4.32 -4.66 3.38
C ALA A 29 -3.44 -5.87 3.66
N ASP A 30 -3.90 -6.76 4.54
CA ASP A 30 -3.21 -8.00 4.84
C ASP A 30 -3.77 -9.18 4.05
N GLY A 31 -2.94 -10.19 3.84
CA GLY A 31 -3.39 -11.46 3.28
C GLY A 31 -3.85 -11.34 1.84
N VAL A 32 -3.31 -10.40 1.08
CA VAL A 32 -3.67 -10.22 -0.35
C VAL A 32 -3.34 -11.46 -1.18
N ASN A 33 -2.39 -12.28 -0.70
CA ASN A 33 -2.05 -13.59 -1.26
C ASN A 33 -3.13 -14.66 -1.10
N LYS A 34 -4.16 -14.40 -0.29
CA LYS A 34 -5.35 -15.26 -0.19
C LYS A 34 -6.45 -14.86 -1.19
N ILE A 35 -6.29 -13.72 -1.85
CA ILE A 35 -7.28 -13.13 -2.76
C ILE A 35 -6.85 -13.34 -4.22
N THR A 36 -5.58 -13.11 -4.51
CA THR A 36 -4.99 -13.27 -5.85
C THR A 36 -3.51 -13.66 -5.73
N ASP A 37 -2.95 -14.33 -6.73
CA ASP A 37 -1.51 -14.61 -6.82
C ASP A 37 -0.71 -13.44 -7.38
N ASN A 38 -1.33 -12.59 -8.20
CA ASN A 38 -0.72 -11.40 -8.79
C ASN A 38 -1.66 -10.21 -8.59
N ALA A 39 -1.16 -9.18 -7.93
CA ALA A 39 -1.91 -7.93 -7.72
C ALA A 39 -1.55 -6.94 -8.82
N ILE A 40 -2.58 -6.27 -9.37
CA ILE A 40 -2.45 -5.13 -10.28
C ILE A 40 -3.32 -4.03 -9.66
N ILE A 41 -2.70 -2.93 -9.27
CA ILE A 41 -3.37 -1.82 -8.59
C ILE A 41 -3.14 -0.55 -9.41
N ASP A 42 -4.24 0.09 -9.79
CA ASP A 42 -4.25 1.30 -10.59
C ASP A 42 -4.67 2.52 -9.76
N MET A 43 -4.09 3.69 -10.06
CA MET A 43 -4.57 5.00 -9.62
C MET A 43 -4.66 5.93 -10.82
N VAL A 44 -5.85 6.47 -11.05
CA VAL A 44 -6.10 7.41 -12.16
C VAL A 44 -6.04 8.85 -11.65
N ALA A 45 -5.16 9.65 -12.23
CA ALA A 45 -5.07 11.08 -11.97
C ALA A 45 -6.23 11.84 -12.64
N PRO A 46 -6.57 13.06 -12.18
CA PRO A 46 -7.63 13.86 -12.77
C PRO A 46 -7.47 14.17 -14.27
N ASP A 47 -6.22 14.15 -14.78
CA ASP A 47 -5.91 14.35 -16.20
C ASP A 47 -6.04 13.07 -17.05
N GLY A 48 -6.40 11.95 -16.43
CA GLY A 48 -6.55 10.63 -17.07
C GLY A 48 -5.27 9.79 -17.11
N THR A 49 -4.14 10.29 -16.61
CA THR A 49 -2.92 9.48 -16.46
C THR A 49 -3.17 8.34 -15.46
N THR A 50 -2.87 7.11 -15.84
CA THR A 50 -3.01 5.94 -14.95
C THR A 50 -1.64 5.49 -14.46
N PHE A 51 -1.46 5.49 -13.15
CA PHE A 51 -0.33 4.85 -12.48
C PHE A 51 -0.68 3.42 -12.14
N GLU A 52 0.24 2.50 -12.36
CA GLU A 52 0.05 1.07 -12.11
C GLU A 52 1.18 0.53 -11.25
N THR A 53 0.83 -0.37 -10.33
CA THR A 53 1.78 -1.18 -9.57
C THR A 53 1.35 -2.65 -9.64
N GLN A 54 2.24 -3.52 -10.10
CA GLN A 54 2.06 -4.96 -10.20
C GLN A 54 3.11 -5.73 -9.40
N PHE A 55 2.70 -6.80 -8.73
CA PHE A 55 3.59 -7.65 -7.97
C PHE A 55 2.96 -9.01 -7.65
N SER A 56 3.81 -10.01 -7.42
CA SER A 56 3.41 -11.30 -6.86
C SER A 56 3.01 -11.13 -5.39
N THR A 57 1.80 -11.55 -5.03
CA THR A 57 1.34 -11.48 -3.64
C THR A 57 2.01 -12.55 -2.77
N GLN A 58 2.55 -13.60 -3.38
CA GLN A 58 3.37 -14.59 -2.67
C GLN A 58 4.72 -13.99 -2.22
N GLU A 59 5.23 -13.01 -2.96
CA GLU A 59 6.40 -12.21 -2.58
C GLU A 59 6.03 -11.11 -1.58
N PHE A 60 4.87 -10.47 -1.77
CA PHE A 60 4.37 -9.36 -0.96
C PHE A 60 2.94 -9.61 -0.47
N PRO A 61 2.75 -10.28 0.68
CA PRO A 61 1.43 -10.65 1.19
C PRO A 61 0.68 -9.49 1.86
N VAL A 62 1.30 -8.31 1.97
CA VAL A 62 0.66 -7.09 2.49
C VAL A 62 0.84 -5.92 1.53
N VAL A 63 -0.10 -4.98 1.56
CA VAL A 63 -0.05 -3.73 0.79
C VAL A 63 -0.41 -2.56 1.69
N THR A 64 0.37 -1.50 1.63
CA THR A 64 0.11 -0.25 2.35
C THR A 64 -0.34 0.84 1.38
N ARG A 65 -1.37 1.61 1.75
CA ARG A 65 -1.74 2.88 1.09
C ARG A 65 -1.49 4.01 2.09
N TRP A 66 -0.82 5.06 1.66
CA TRP A 66 -0.44 6.18 2.54
C TRP A 66 -0.79 7.51 1.90
N ILE A 67 -1.60 8.28 2.62
CA ILE A 67 -2.05 9.62 2.24
C ILE A 67 -1.58 10.58 3.31
N LEU A 68 -0.90 11.64 2.90
CA LEU A 68 -0.44 12.71 3.78
C LEU A 68 -0.68 14.03 3.07
N TYR A 69 -1.33 14.99 3.74
CA TYR A 69 -1.61 16.30 3.18
C TYR A 69 -1.55 17.35 4.27
N ASN A 70 -0.47 18.13 4.30
CA ASN A 70 -0.30 19.26 5.20
C ASN A 70 0.40 20.43 4.45
N ALA A 71 0.74 21.49 5.17
CA ALA A 71 1.35 22.68 4.59
C ALA A 71 2.72 22.41 3.92
N ASP A 72 3.46 21.41 4.42
CA ASP A 72 4.84 21.13 4.02
C ASP A 72 4.93 19.97 3.02
N GLN A 73 3.98 19.03 3.04
CA GLN A 73 4.07 17.76 2.34
C GLN A 73 2.72 17.31 1.76
N LYS A 74 2.77 16.71 0.57
CA LYS A 74 1.61 16.15 -0.15
C LYS A 74 2.00 14.80 -0.75
N VAL A 75 1.41 13.72 -0.26
CA VAL A 75 1.70 12.34 -0.66
C VAL A 75 0.40 11.59 -0.94
N ALA A 76 0.38 10.88 -2.07
CA ALA A 76 -0.72 9.99 -2.47
C ALA A 76 -0.16 8.63 -2.92
N ALA A 77 0.52 7.94 -2.00
CA ALA A 77 1.04 6.60 -2.28
C ALA A 77 -0.12 5.60 -2.29
N PHE A 78 -0.40 5.00 -3.45
CA PHE A 78 -1.58 4.18 -3.66
C PHE A 78 -1.37 2.68 -3.45
N ALA A 79 -0.16 2.18 -3.69
CA ALA A 79 0.21 0.78 -3.50
C ALA A 79 1.69 0.65 -3.09
N LEU A 80 1.93 0.29 -1.83
CA LEU A 80 3.26 -0.02 -1.30
C LEU A 80 3.28 -1.51 -0.90
N PRO A 81 3.69 -2.42 -1.81
CA PRO A 81 3.78 -3.83 -1.50
C PRO A 81 4.89 -4.10 -0.47
N GLY A 82 4.59 -4.95 0.51
CA GLY A 82 5.49 -5.25 1.62
C GLY A 82 5.54 -6.74 1.94
N THR A 83 6.70 -7.20 2.42
CA THR A 83 6.84 -8.52 3.05
C THR A 83 6.29 -8.52 4.48
N SER A 84 6.23 -7.34 5.11
CA SER A 84 5.63 -7.08 6.41
C SER A 84 5.00 -5.69 6.45
N ARG A 85 4.22 -5.42 7.49
CA ARG A 85 3.78 -4.07 7.85
C ARG A 85 4.95 -3.19 8.29
N PRO A 86 4.84 -1.85 8.24
CA PRO A 86 5.89 -0.90 8.64
C PRO A 86 6.02 -0.71 10.16
N GLU A 87 5.37 -1.55 10.98
CA GLU A 87 5.32 -1.43 12.44
C GLU A 87 6.63 -1.85 13.16
N GLY A 88 7.64 -2.26 12.40
CA GLY A 88 8.98 -2.59 12.89
C GLY A 88 9.24 -4.09 13.10
N ARG A 89 10.50 -4.40 13.44
CA ARG A 89 11.04 -5.77 13.48
C ARG A 89 10.28 -6.71 14.43
N GLU A 90 10.03 -6.27 15.67
CA GLU A 90 9.41 -7.13 16.68
C GLU A 90 7.93 -7.39 16.39
N ALA A 91 7.22 -6.41 15.82
CA ALA A 91 5.87 -6.59 15.32
C ALA A 91 5.85 -7.60 14.17
N ALA A 92 6.74 -7.46 13.19
CA ALA A 92 6.88 -8.42 12.08
C ALA A 92 7.23 -9.84 12.57
N ARG A 93 8.10 -9.96 13.60
CA ARG A 93 8.43 -11.25 14.23
C ARG A 93 7.19 -11.87 14.88
N LYS A 94 6.43 -11.08 15.64
CA LYS A 94 5.20 -11.54 16.32
C LYS A 94 4.10 -11.92 15.31
N ALA A 95 4.02 -11.21 14.19
CA ALA A 95 3.07 -11.48 13.11
C ALA A 95 3.49 -12.64 12.19
N GLY A 96 4.70 -13.18 12.35
CA GLY A 96 5.22 -14.27 11.51
C GLY A 96 5.63 -13.82 10.10
N THR A 97 5.76 -12.51 9.85
CA THR A 97 6.13 -11.94 8.55
C THR A 97 7.63 -11.61 8.43
N LEU A 98 8.41 -11.77 9.52
CA LEU A 98 9.84 -11.51 9.51
C LEU A 98 10.60 -12.57 8.69
N ILE A 99 11.22 -12.15 7.60
CA ILE A 99 12.09 -13.00 6.79
C ILE A 99 13.52 -12.95 7.34
N GLN A 100 14.13 -14.12 7.53
CA GLN A 100 15.53 -14.27 7.92
C GLN A 100 16.28 -15.01 6.82
N LEU A 101 17.51 -14.59 6.52
CA LEU A 101 18.37 -15.21 5.53
C LEU A 101 19.65 -15.71 6.21
N ASN A 102 20.10 -16.89 5.84
CA ASN A 102 21.37 -17.46 6.30
C ASN A 102 22.57 -16.75 5.64
N PRO A 103 23.80 -16.93 6.17
CA PRO A 103 25.00 -16.41 5.52
C PRO A 103 25.10 -16.87 4.05
N GLY A 104 25.21 -15.92 3.13
CA GLY A 104 25.29 -16.17 1.69
C GLY A 104 23.94 -16.42 0.99
N GLU A 105 22.83 -16.49 1.73
CA GLU A 105 21.51 -16.68 1.14
C GLU A 105 21.01 -15.37 0.49
N THR A 106 20.33 -15.49 -0.64
CA THR A 106 19.75 -14.36 -1.38
C THR A 106 18.27 -14.63 -1.64
N LYS A 107 17.45 -13.62 -1.38
CA LYS A 107 16.05 -13.60 -1.80
C LYS A 107 15.81 -12.41 -2.71
N LYS A 108 15.06 -12.64 -3.79
CA LYS A 108 14.71 -11.62 -4.78
C LYS A 108 13.22 -11.34 -4.69
N PHE A 109 12.87 -10.09 -4.94
CA PHE A 109 11.50 -9.62 -4.97
C PHE A 109 11.36 -8.70 -6.18
N THR A 110 10.21 -8.72 -6.83
CA THR A 110 9.96 -7.98 -8.06
C THR A 110 8.69 -7.15 -7.95
N VAL A 111 8.79 -5.87 -8.31
CA VAL A 111 7.65 -4.96 -8.44
C VAL A 111 7.77 -4.29 -9.80
N HIS A 112 6.71 -4.31 -10.58
CA HIS A 112 6.58 -3.48 -11.77
C HIS A 112 5.73 -2.27 -11.41
N THR A 113 6.23 -1.05 -11.63
CA THR A 113 5.46 0.16 -11.33
C THR A 113 5.80 1.26 -12.31
N GLY A 114 4.80 2.06 -12.68
CA GLY A 114 5.00 3.13 -13.65
C GLY A 114 3.69 3.74 -14.12
N ILE A 115 3.77 4.49 -15.23
CA ILE A 115 2.59 4.97 -15.96
C ILE A 115 2.15 3.85 -16.90
N LYS A 116 0.86 3.50 -16.86
CA LYS A 116 0.26 2.51 -17.74
C LYS A 116 0.18 3.10 -19.15
N GLU A 117 0.89 2.49 -20.10
CA GLU A 117 0.77 2.84 -21.52
C GLU A 117 -0.63 2.47 -22.03
N LYS A 118 -1.14 3.26 -22.98
CA LYS A 118 -2.48 3.08 -23.57
C LYS A 118 -2.53 1.96 -24.60
#